data_AF-A0A3E5IG32-F1
#
_entry.id   AF-A0A3E5IG32-F1
#
_cell.length_a   1.000
_cell.length_b   1.000
_cell.length_c   1.000
_cell.angle_alpha   90.00
_cell.angle_beta   90.00
_cell.angle_gamma   90.00
#
_symmetry.space_group_name_H-M   'P 1'
#
loop_
_entity.id
_entity.type
_entity.pdbx_description
1 polymer ?
#
loop_
_entity_poly.entity_id
_entity_poly.type
_entity_poly.pdbx_seq_one_letter_code
_entity_poly.pdbx_strand_id
1 'polypeptide(L)'
;MKQIVTINLNHICPMVTGVTPHIGGPIIGPGCPGVMVNGVPISVMGDMCVCCGPPDTIVQGEPGILVNGKPIVLQGCMTAHGGIIPAGVPGVTVSSASPIEPITMNHVSPKRNRFLAAISGNNLQEAIENQNALQKKMLEEEPMIFNVHWEKEDIHIAESHINKKVTVNADTIGFKDGETVKFVITPEAIDTANGEQVEDIELTGTVNNNHVTVEWIVELKK
;
A
#
# COMPACT_ATOMS: atom_id res chain seq x y z
N MET A 1 -13.96 4.58 -16.48
CA MET A 1 -13.50 3.20 -16.21
C MET A 1 -11.99 3.18 -16.45
N LYS A 2 -11.20 2.65 -15.52
CA LYS A 2 -9.73 2.55 -15.64
C LYS A 2 -9.34 1.08 -15.80
N GLN A 3 -8.30 0.80 -16.58
CA GLN A 3 -7.84 -0.58 -16.80
C GLN A 3 -7.06 -1.11 -15.59
N ILE A 4 -7.19 -2.40 -15.29
CA ILE A 4 -6.39 -3.09 -14.27
C ILE A 4 -4.96 -3.25 -14.80
N VAL A 5 -3.97 -3.02 -13.94
CA VAL A 5 -2.55 -3.17 -14.28
C VAL A 5 -2.04 -4.52 -13.75
N THR A 6 -1.31 -5.25 -14.59
CA THR A 6 -0.57 -6.45 -14.18
C THR A 6 0.92 -6.17 -14.08
N ILE A 7 1.65 -7.05 -13.42
CA ILE A 7 3.11 -7.07 -13.56
C ILE A 7 3.49 -7.23 -15.05
N ASN A 8 4.71 -6.84 -15.43
CA ASN A 8 5.24 -6.72 -16.80
C ASN A 8 4.73 -5.53 -17.63
N LEU A 9 3.70 -4.79 -17.19
CA LEU A 9 3.36 -3.52 -17.84
C LEU A 9 4.38 -2.44 -17.47
N ASN A 10 4.63 -1.51 -18.38
CA ASN A 10 5.65 -0.48 -18.18
C ASN A 10 5.08 0.73 -17.45
N HIS A 11 5.92 1.38 -16.63
CA HIS A 11 5.68 2.76 -16.22
C HIS A 11 6.38 3.72 -17.18
N ILE A 12 6.01 5.00 -17.13
CA ILE A 12 6.76 6.10 -17.73
C ILE A 12 7.37 6.91 -16.59
N CYS A 13 8.68 7.13 -16.62
CA CYS A 13 9.40 7.88 -15.60
C CYS A 13 9.94 9.19 -16.16
N PRO A 14 9.43 10.37 -15.72
CA PRO A 14 9.94 11.67 -16.16
C PRO A 14 11.21 12.12 -15.42
N MET A 15 11.62 11.38 -14.38
CA MET A 15 12.77 11.74 -13.54
C MET A 15 14.11 11.67 -14.28
N VAL A 16 15.09 12.41 -13.77
CA VAL A 16 16.44 12.51 -14.33
C VAL A 16 17.45 12.42 -13.20
N THR A 17 18.48 11.60 -13.37
CA THR A 17 19.63 11.54 -12.46
C THR A 17 20.85 12.19 -13.11
N GLY A 18 21.22 13.38 -12.63
CA GLY A 18 22.30 14.16 -13.26
C GLY A 18 21.88 14.63 -14.64
N VAL A 19 22.50 14.08 -15.69
CA VAL A 19 22.16 14.35 -17.10
C VAL A 19 21.47 13.16 -17.78
N THR A 20 21.32 12.04 -17.06
CA THR A 20 20.75 10.81 -17.62
C THR A 20 19.25 10.78 -17.34
N PRO A 21 18.40 10.87 -18.39
CA PRO A 21 16.96 10.69 -18.21
C PRO A 21 16.68 9.25 -17.80
N HIS A 22 15.75 9.08 -16.86
CA HIS A 22 15.23 7.76 -16.59
C HIS A 22 14.42 7.27 -17.78
N ILE A 23 14.34 5.94 -17.91
CA ILE A 23 13.46 5.27 -18.85
C ILE A 23 12.65 4.29 -18.01
N GLY A 24 11.34 4.47 -18.01
CA GLY A 24 10.45 3.58 -17.29
C GLY A 24 10.37 2.21 -17.97
N GLY A 25 10.50 1.17 -17.17
CA GLY A 25 10.43 -0.23 -17.58
C GLY A 25 9.32 -0.98 -16.85
N PRO A 26 9.33 -2.32 -16.93
CA PRO A 26 8.23 -3.14 -16.46
C PRO A 26 8.10 -3.12 -14.94
N ILE A 27 6.87 -3.27 -14.47
CA ILE A 27 6.54 -3.62 -13.09
C ILE A 27 7.03 -5.04 -12.83
N ILE A 28 7.83 -5.22 -11.79
CA ILE A 28 8.46 -6.50 -11.42
C ILE A 28 7.80 -7.16 -10.21
N GLY A 29 6.93 -6.45 -9.50
CA GLY A 29 6.07 -7.02 -8.48
C GLY A 29 6.58 -6.84 -7.04
N PRO A 30 6.19 -7.75 -6.13
CA PRO A 30 5.74 -9.14 -6.38
C PRO A 30 4.34 -9.31 -6.99
N GLY A 31 3.54 -8.25 -7.08
CA GLY A 31 2.13 -8.34 -7.47
C GLY A 31 1.35 -9.21 -6.48
N CYS A 32 0.22 -9.77 -6.93
CA CYS A 32 -0.51 -10.78 -6.17
C CYS A 32 -0.66 -12.10 -6.95
N PRO A 33 0.19 -13.11 -6.69
CA PRO A 33 0.14 -14.40 -7.40
C PRO A 33 -1.21 -15.13 -7.32
N GLY A 34 -2.06 -14.85 -6.33
CA GLY A 34 -3.40 -15.44 -6.21
C GLY A 34 -4.47 -14.79 -7.10
N VAL A 35 -4.20 -13.61 -7.64
CA VAL A 35 -5.16 -12.85 -8.46
C VAL A 35 -4.50 -12.48 -9.78
N MET A 36 -4.93 -13.14 -10.85
CA MET A 36 -4.28 -13.04 -12.15
C MET A 36 -5.24 -12.51 -13.21
N VAL A 37 -4.69 -11.76 -14.17
CA VAL A 37 -5.36 -11.38 -15.41
C VAL A 37 -4.51 -11.93 -16.56
N ASN A 38 -5.13 -12.71 -17.45
CA ASN A 38 -4.43 -13.40 -18.55
C ASN A 38 -3.22 -14.24 -18.11
N GLY A 39 -3.30 -14.87 -16.93
CA GLY A 39 -2.21 -15.67 -16.36
C GLY A 39 -1.05 -14.85 -15.78
N VAL A 40 -1.17 -13.53 -15.70
CA VAL A 40 -0.18 -12.63 -15.11
C VAL A 40 -0.74 -12.03 -13.81
N PRO A 41 0.01 -12.05 -12.70
CA PRO A 41 -0.42 -11.43 -11.45
C PRO A 41 -0.81 -9.96 -11.62
N ILE A 42 -1.89 -9.53 -10.98
CA ILE A 42 -2.22 -8.11 -10.90
C ILE A 42 -1.15 -7.37 -10.09
N SER A 43 -0.90 -6.12 -10.45
CA SER A 43 -0.02 -5.25 -9.68
C SER A 43 -0.79 -4.58 -8.54
N VAL A 44 -0.11 -4.41 -7.41
CA VAL A 44 -0.63 -3.77 -6.20
C VAL A 44 0.25 -2.60 -5.78
N MET A 45 -0.32 -1.64 -5.05
CA MET A 45 0.42 -0.51 -4.50
C MET A 45 1.63 -1.00 -3.70
N GLY A 46 2.78 -0.37 -3.91
CA GLY A 46 4.07 -0.77 -3.35
C GLY A 46 4.89 -1.73 -4.23
N ASP A 47 4.34 -2.22 -5.35
CA ASP A 47 5.13 -2.98 -6.33
C ASP A 47 6.25 -2.13 -6.91
N MET A 48 7.36 -2.78 -7.22
CA MET A 48 8.53 -2.13 -7.81
C MET A 48 8.48 -2.16 -9.34
N CYS A 49 9.11 -1.15 -9.94
CA CYS A 49 9.30 -1.04 -11.38
C CYS A 49 10.79 -0.95 -11.72
N VAL A 50 11.19 -1.57 -12.83
CA VAL A 50 12.52 -1.38 -13.41
C VAL A 50 12.60 0.02 -14.01
N CYS A 51 13.60 0.80 -13.62
CA CYS A 51 13.84 2.13 -14.16
C CYS A 51 15.31 2.26 -14.57
N CYS A 52 15.62 3.04 -15.61
CA CYS A 52 17.00 3.41 -15.94
C CYS A 52 17.52 4.48 -14.94
N GLY A 53 17.71 4.04 -13.70
CA GLY A 53 18.00 4.82 -12.49
C GLY A 53 17.91 3.88 -11.28
N PRO A 54 17.70 4.39 -10.06
CA PRO A 54 17.21 3.56 -8.96
C PRO A 54 15.90 2.86 -9.36
N PRO A 55 15.54 1.70 -8.79
CA PRO A 55 14.21 1.14 -8.97
C PRO A 55 13.13 2.14 -8.51
N ASP A 56 12.00 2.14 -9.21
CA ASP A 56 10.85 2.97 -8.86
C ASP A 56 9.81 2.14 -8.11
N THR A 57 8.92 2.80 -7.37
CA THR A 57 7.87 2.15 -6.59
C THR A 57 6.53 2.75 -6.99
N ILE A 58 5.52 1.91 -7.19
CA ILE A 58 4.15 2.37 -7.40
C ILE A 58 3.59 2.87 -6.07
N VAL A 59 3.28 4.15 -5.99
CA VAL A 59 2.87 4.80 -4.72
C VAL A 59 1.38 5.08 -4.65
N GLN A 60 0.64 4.81 -5.73
CA GLN A 60 -0.81 4.98 -5.77
C GLN A 60 -1.54 3.70 -6.14
N GLY A 61 -2.72 3.52 -5.58
CA GLY A 61 -3.64 2.43 -5.93
C GLY A 61 -5.10 2.79 -5.69
N GLU A 62 -6.00 1.95 -6.19
CA GLU A 62 -7.45 2.10 -6.05
C GLU A 62 -7.92 1.54 -4.70
N PRO A 63 -8.36 2.39 -3.75
CA PRO A 63 -8.75 1.93 -2.41
C PRO A 63 -10.04 1.10 -2.42
N GLY A 64 -10.88 1.23 -3.46
CA GLY A 64 -12.13 0.48 -3.56
C GLY A 64 -11.94 -1.01 -3.84
N ILE A 65 -10.74 -1.46 -4.24
CA ILE A 65 -10.45 -2.87 -4.52
C ILE A 65 -9.11 -3.23 -3.90
N LEU A 66 -9.18 -4.01 -2.81
CA LEU A 66 -8.02 -4.50 -2.10
C LEU A 66 -7.76 -5.96 -2.43
N VAL A 67 -6.50 -6.31 -2.67
CA VAL A 67 -6.05 -7.69 -2.87
C VAL A 67 -4.89 -7.96 -1.92
N ASN A 68 -5.07 -8.98 -1.06
CA ASN A 68 -4.21 -9.20 0.11
C ASN A 68 -4.00 -7.90 0.92
N GLY A 69 -5.08 -7.13 1.06
CA GLY A 69 -5.04 -5.85 1.76
C GLY A 69 -4.50 -4.66 1.01
N LYS A 70 -3.79 -4.91 -0.10
CA LYS A 70 -3.16 -3.85 -0.87
C LYS A 70 -4.10 -3.33 -1.97
N PRO A 71 -4.25 -2.02 -2.12
CA PRO A 71 -4.97 -1.41 -3.25
C PRO A 71 -4.39 -1.89 -4.58
N ILE A 72 -5.27 -2.27 -5.51
CA ILE A 72 -4.83 -2.66 -6.86
C ILE A 72 -4.34 -1.43 -7.64
N VAL A 73 -3.41 -1.67 -8.56
CA VAL A 73 -2.92 -0.61 -9.46
C VAL A 73 -3.82 -0.52 -10.68
N LEU A 74 -4.22 0.70 -11.01
CA LEU A 74 -5.00 1.01 -12.20
C LEU A 74 -4.17 1.89 -13.16
N GLN A 75 -4.63 1.95 -14.41
CA GLN A 75 -4.12 2.91 -15.38
C GLN A 75 -4.16 4.34 -14.80
N GLY A 76 -3.03 5.03 -14.88
CA GLY A 76 -2.83 6.39 -14.38
C GLY A 76 -2.34 6.47 -12.93
N CYS A 77 -2.21 5.36 -12.21
CA CYS A 77 -1.56 5.35 -10.90
C CYS A 77 -0.12 5.86 -10.99
N MET A 78 0.28 6.68 -10.02
CA MET A 78 1.59 7.31 -9.97
C MET A 78 2.65 6.45 -9.26
N THR A 79 3.90 6.79 -9.57
CA THR A 79 5.12 6.18 -9.03
C THR A 79 5.93 7.19 -8.21
N ALA A 80 6.84 6.72 -7.37
CA ALA A 80 7.68 7.55 -6.51
C ALA A 80 8.59 8.52 -7.28
N HIS A 81 8.96 8.17 -8.52
CA HIS A 81 9.70 9.06 -9.41
C HIS A 81 8.84 10.16 -10.05
N GLY A 82 7.55 10.24 -9.70
CA GLY A 82 6.60 11.19 -10.30
C GLY A 82 6.13 10.75 -11.69
N GLY A 83 6.36 9.49 -12.05
CA GLY A 83 5.86 8.87 -13.28
C GLY A 83 4.48 8.26 -13.13
N ILE A 84 3.96 7.66 -14.20
CA ILE A 84 2.64 7.02 -14.23
C ILE A 84 2.69 5.65 -14.89
N ILE A 85 1.68 4.82 -14.62
CA ILE A 85 1.38 3.63 -15.43
C ILE A 85 0.43 4.04 -16.57
N PRO A 86 0.88 4.15 -17.84
CA PRO A 86 0.10 4.73 -18.92
C PRO A 86 -1.06 3.85 -19.41
N ALA A 87 -0.99 2.54 -19.21
CA ALA A 87 -1.96 1.57 -19.71
C ALA A 87 -2.11 0.37 -18.76
N GLY A 88 -3.30 -0.21 -18.74
CA GLY A 88 -3.56 -1.50 -18.11
C GLY A 88 -3.83 -2.58 -19.16
N VAL A 89 -4.39 -3.72 -18.73
CA VAL A 89 -4.78 -4.80 -19.62
C VAL A 89 -6.04 -4.39 -20.41
N PRO A 90 -6.01 -4.40 -21.75
CA PRO A 90 -7.19 -4.09 -22.56
C PRO A 90 -8.36 -5.02 -22.25
N GLY A 91 -9.56 -4.44 -22.11
CA GLY A 91 -10.80 -5.18 -21.84
C GLY A 91 -11.05 -5.54 -20.37
N VAL A 92 -10.10 -5.25 -19.46
CA VAL A 92 -10.26 -5.49 -18.02
C VAL A 92 -10.26 -4.16 -17.29
N THR A 93 -11.45 -3.67 -16.94
CA THR A 93 -11.62 -2.34 -16.35
C THR A 93 -12.40 -2.34 -15.06
N VAL A 94 -12.06 -1.40 -14.19
CA VAL A 94 -12.76 -1.10 -12.94
C VAL A 94 -13.51 0.22 -13.07
N SER A 95 -14.68 0.27 -12.45
CA SER A 95 -15.49 1.46 -12.27
C SER A 95 -16.17 1.45 -10.92
N SER A 96 -16.29 2.63 -10.33
CA SER A 96 -17.06 2.90 -9.13
C SER A 96 -18.27 3.77 -9.47
N ALA A 97 -19.33 3.70 -8.65
CA ALA A 97 -20.52 4.52 -8.83
C ALA A 97 -20.23 6.02 -8.71
N SER A 98 -19.31 6.38 -7.81
CA SER A 98 -18.77 7.73 -7.66
C SER A 98 -17.27 7.70 -7.97
N PRO A 99 -16.67 8.77 -8.54
CA PRO A 99 -15.23 8.84 -8.73
C PRO A 99 -14.51 8.64 -7.40
N ILE A 100 -13.62 7.66 -7.36
CA ILE A 100 -12.73 7.42 -6.21
C ILE A 100 -11.34 7.88 -6.63
N GLU A 101 -10.75 8.74 -5.81
CA GLU A 101 -9.36 9.17 -6.01
C GLU A 101 -8.41 8.07 -5.52
N PRO A 102 -7.31 7.79 -6.25
CA PRO A 102 -6.32 6.83 -5.79
C PRO A 102 -5.69 7.30 -4.48
N ILE A 103 -5.55 6.39 -3.52
CA ILE A 103 -4.82 6.65 -2.28
C ILE A 103 -3.31 6.63 -2.55
N THR A 104 -2.56 7.38 -1.76
CA THR A 104 -1.10 7.50 -1.91
C THR A 104 -0.39 6.98 -0.65
N MET A 105 0.51 6.02 -0.81
CA MET A 105 1.30 5.49 0.32
C MET A 105 2.41 6.44 0.75
N ASN A 106 2.87 6.28 2.00
CA ASN A 106 4.03 7.03 2.48
C ASN A 106 5.31 6.46 1.86
N HIS A 107 6.07 7.31 1.17
CA HIS A 107 7.27 6.88 0.46
C HIS A 107 8.34 7.96 0.47
N VAL A 108 9.58 7.54 0.67
CA VAL A 108 10.75 8.42 0.59
C VAL A 108 11.05 8.74 -0.87
N SER A 109 10.74 9.97 -1.30
CA SER A 109 11.07 10.40 -2.66
C SER A 109 12.59 10.31 -2.92
N PRO A 110 13.04 9.88 -4.13
CA PRO A 110 14.45 9.77 -4.45
C PRO A 110 15.20 11.09 -4.28
N LYS A 111 16.47 11.02 -3.85
CA LYS A 111 17.33 12.20 -3.71
C LYS A 111 17.54 12.87 -5.07
N ARG A 112 17.22 14.17 -5.13
CA ARG A 112 17.26 14.98 -6.35
C ARG A 112 18.65 15.59 -6.54
N ASN A 113 19.31 15.34 -7.68
CA ASN A 113 20.55 16.05 -8.05
C ASN A 113 20.23 17.32 -8.84
N ARG A 114 19.86 18.39 -8.12
CA ARG A 114 19.42 19.68 -8.70
C ARG A 114 20.47 20.40 -9.56
N PHE A 115 21.76 20.19 -9.30
CA PHE A 115 22.82 21.00 -9.90
C PHE A 115 23.12 20.64 -11.37
N LEU A 116 23.00 19.36 -11.75
CA LEU A 116 23.24 18.90 -13.13
C LEU A 116 21.98 18.72 -13.96
N ALA A 117 20.81 18.60 -13.32
CA ALA A 117 19.57 18.23 -13.98
C ALA A 117 18.85 19.41 -14.66
N ALA A 118 19.27 20.66 -14.40
CA ALA A 118 18.79 21.86 -15.09
C ALA A 118 19.07 21.88 -16.61
N ILE A 119 19.94 20.98 -17.09
CA ILE A 119 20.30 20.82 -18.50
C ILE A 119 19.32 19.89 -19.23
N SER A 120 18.52 19.10 -18.50
CA SER A 120 17.70 18.02 -19.05
C SER A 120 16.30 18.45 -19.52
N GLY A 121 15.92 19.73 -19.42
CA GLY A 121 14.65 20.26 -19.94
C GLY A 121 13.41 19.94 -19.09
N ASN A 122 12.24 19.86 -19.74
CA ASN A 122 10.91 19.90 -19.11
C ASN A 122 10.53 18.66 -18.27
N ASN A 123 11.08 17.48 -18.58
CA ASN A 123 10.66 16.23 -17.93
C ASN A 123 11.00 16.19 -16.43
N LEU A 124 12.14 16.77 -16.04
CA LEU A 124 12.49 16.84 -14.61
C LEU A 124 11.51 17.72 -13.82
N GLN A 125 11.06 18.82 -14.44
CA GLN A 125 10.12 19.73 -13.79
C GLN A 125 8.79 19.01 -13.55
N GLU A 126 8.30 18.25 -14.54
CA GLU A 126 7.13 17.40 -14.40
C GLU A 126 7.28 16.39 -13.25
N ALA A 127 8.42 15.69 -13.18
CA ALA A 127 8.70 14.75 -12.08
C ALA A 127 8.63 15.41 -10.70
N ILE A 128 9.20 16.62 -10.57
CA ILE A 128 9.21 17.39 -9.32
C ILE A 128 7.80 17.84 -8.93
N GLU A 129 7.04 18.37 -9.88
CA GLU A 129 5.67 18.82 -9.67
C GLU A 129 4.79 17.66 -9.23
N ASN A 130 4.89 16.53 -9.92
CA ASN A 130 4.18 15.30 -9.61
C ASN A 130 4.53 14.77 -8.20
N GLN A 131 5.81 14.73 -7.84
CA GLN A 131 6.25 14.34 -6.50
C GLN A 131 5.73 15.28 -5.40
N ASN A 132 5.77 16.59 -5.64
CA ASN A 132 5.27 17.56 -4.67
C ASN A 132 3.74 17.47 -4.53
N ALA A 133 3.03 17.19 -5.62
CA ALA A 133 1.58 16.94 -5.60
C ALA A 133 1.23 15.69 -4.80
N LEU A 134 2.00 14.60 -4.95
CA LEU A 134 1.85 13.40 -4.12
C LEU A 134 2.05 13.71 -2.64
N GLN A 135 3.14 14.39 -2.29
CA GLN A 135 3.41 14.78 -0.89
C GLN A 135 2.32 15.69 -0.32
N LYS A 136 1.79 16.61 -1.14
CA LYS A 136 0.70 17.49 -0.73
C LYS A 136 -0.59 16.70 -0.49
N LYS A 137 -0.98 15.81 -1.42
CA LYS A 137 -2.15 14.94 -1.27
C LYS A 137 -2.07 14.11 0.01
N MET A 138 -0.92 13.50 0.26
CA MET A 138 -0.70 12.72 1.48
C MET A 138 -0.84 13.53 2.77
N LEU A 139 -0.48 14.82 2.76
CA LEU A 139 -0.60 15.69 3.92
C LEU A 139 -2.04 16.19 4.15
N GLU A 140 -2.83 16.27 3.07
CA GLU A 140 -4.22 16.73 3.10
C GLU A 140 -5.21 15.59 3.38
N GLU A 141 -4.85 14.34 3.06
CA GLU A 141 -5.66 13.15 3.38
C GLU A 141 -5.72 12.92 4.90
N GLU A 142 -6.94 12.70 5.42
CA GLU A 142 -7.11 12.32 6.82
C GLU A 142 -6.45 10.96 7.08
N PRO A 143 -5.67 10.83 8.17
CA PRO A 143 -4.97 9.60 8.45
C PRO A 143 -5.96 8.47 8.70
N MET A 144 -5.72 7.32 8.10
CA MET A 144 -6.65 6.19 8.06
C MET A 144 -5.93 4.88 8.37
N ILE A 145 -6.60 4.02 9.13
CA ILE A 145 -6.22 2.63 9.35
C ILE A 145 -7.23 1.77 8.60
N PHE A 146 -6.76 0.83 7.79
CA PHE A 146 -7.60 -0.03 6.97
C PHE A 146 -7.01 -1.44 6.87
N ASN A 147 -7.78 -2.36 6.28
CA ASN A 147 -7.36 -3.76 6.11
C ASN A 147 -6.89 -4.41 7.44
N VAL A 148 -7.64 -4.19 8.51
CA VAL A 148 -7.38 -4.87 9.78
C VAL A 148 -7.68 -6.36 9.60
N HIS A 149 -6.69 -7.21 9.78
CA HIS A 149 -6.82 -8.66 9.62
C HIS A 149 -5.94 -9.45 10.60
N TRP A 150 -6.36 -10.69 10.83
CA TRP A 150 -5.67 -11.65 11.67
C TRP A 150 -4.72 -12.48 10.80
N GLU A 151 -3.44 -12.56 11.17
CA GLU A 151 -2.46 -13.36 10.39
C GLU A 151 -2.16 -14.71 11.05
N LYS A 152 -2.13 -14.76 12.38
CA LYS A 152 -1.71 -15.96 13.11
C LYS A 152 -2.36 -16.06 14.49
N GLU A 153 -2.83 -17.27 14.80
CA GLU A 153 -3.28 -17.66 16.12
C GLU A 153 -2.41 -18.81 16.63
N ASP A 154 -1.59 -18.56 17.64
CA ASP A 154 -0.77 -19.58 18.30
C ASP A 154 -1.37 -19.90 19.68
N ILE A 155 -1.59 -21.19 19.96
CA ILE A 155 -2.09 -21.65 21.27
C ILE A 155 -0.90 -22.18 22.08
N HIS A 156 -0.68 -21.58 23.26
CA HIS A 156 0.32 -22.05 24.22
C HIS A 156 -0.38 -22.63 25.45
N ILE A 157 -0.05 -23.88 25.78
CA ILE A 157 -0.63 -24.60 26.93
C ILE A 157 0.41 -24.63 28.05
N ALA A 158 0.17 -23.87 29.12
CA ALA A 158 0.93 -23.97 30.36
C ALA A 158 0.16 -24.83 31.38
N GLU A 159 0.82 -25.30 32.44
CA GLU A 159 0.20 -26.18 33.45
C GLU A 159 -1.04 -25.54 34.11
N SER A 160 -1.07 -24.21 34.21
CA SER A 160 -2.12 -23.43 34.88
C SER A 160 -3.13 -22.73 33.96
N HIS A 161 -2.74 -22.30 32.74
CA HIS A 161 -3.58 -21.49 31.83
C HIS A 161 -3.34 -21.85 30.35
N ILE A 162 -4.33 -21.59 29.49
CA ILE A 162 -4.20 -21.68 28.04
C ILE A 162 -4.14 -20.25 27.49
N ASN A 163 -3.05 -19.89 26.81
CA ASN A 163 -2.88 -18.57 26.21
C ASN A 163 -3.03 -18.68 24.69
N LYS A 164 -3.85 -17.81 24.10
CA LYS A 164 -3.96 -17.64 22.65
C LYS A 164 -3.24 -16.35 22.26
N LYS A 165 -2.12 -16.46 21.56
CA LYS A 165 -1.42 -15.31 20.98
C LYS A 165 -2.03 -15.03 19.61
N VAL A 166 -2.49 -13.80 19.42
CA VAL A 166 -3.14 -13.35 18.21
C VAL A 166 -2.34 -12.19 17.63
N THR A 167 -1.95 -12.31 16.37
CA THR A 167 -1.27 -11.22 15.64
C THR A 167 -2.28 -10.52 14.73
N VAL A 168 -2.45 -9.21 14.97
CA VAL A 168 -3.31 -8.33 14.17
C VAL A 168 -2.43 -7.44 13.32
N ASN A 169 -2.70 -7.40 12.02
CA ASN A 169 -2.07 -6.49 11.09
C ASN A 169 -3.09 -5.50 10.56
N ALA A 170 -2.66 -4.26 10.32
CA ALA A 170 -3.43 -3.28 9.61
C ALA A 170 -2.52 -2.38 8.76
N ASP A 171 -3.09 -1.81 7.73
CA ASP A 171 -2.43 -0.84 6.85
C ASP A 171 -2.80 0.57 7.28
N THR A 172 -1.88 1.51 7.08
CA THR A 172 -1.97 2.88 7.59
C THR A 172 -1.60 3.89 6.50
N ILE A 173 -2.39 4.96 6.39
CA ILE A 173 -2.16 6.10 5.49
C ILE A 173 -2.19 7.38 6.33
N GLY A 174 -1.40 8.37 5.94
CA GLY A 174 -1.31 9.67 6.63
C GLY A 174 -0.50 9.66 7.92
N PHE A 175 -0.11 8.48 8.42
CA PHE A 175 0.76 8.33 9.59
C PHE A 175 2.25 8.28 9.19
N LYS A 176 3.11 8.84 10.05
CA LYS A 176 4.56 8.78 9.88
C LYS A 176 5.12 7.48 10.46
N ASP A 177 6.20 6.98 9.89
CA ASP A 177 6.95 5.89 10.51
C ASP A 177 7.43 6.29 11.91
N GLY A 178 7.22 5.39 12.87
CA GLY A 178 7.47 5.62 14.29
C GLY A 178 6.31 6.26 15.05
N GLU A 179 5.22 6.65 14.37
CA GLU A 179 4.02 7.14 15.01
C GLU A 179 3.22 6.00 15.65
N THR A 180 2.63 6.27 16.83
CA THR A 180 1.80 5.30 17.53
C THR A 180 0.34 5.51 17.15
N VAL A 181 -0.29 4.46 16.64
CA VAL A 181 -1.69 4.46 16.23
C VAL A 181 -2.52 3.56 17.12
N LYS A 182 -3.79 3.91 17.27
CA LYS A 182 -4.78 3.18 18.05
C LYS A 182 -5.94 2.79 17.15
N PHE A 183 -6.39 1.54 17.24
CA PHE A 183 -7.56 1.06 16.55
C PHE A 183 -8.33 0.08 17.42
N VAL A 184 -9.63 0.03 17.20
CA VAL A 184 -10.53 -0.83 17.96
C VAL A 184 -10.92 -2.01 17.09
N ILE A 185 -10.87 -3.20 17.68
CA ILE A 185 -11.41 -4.40 17.07
C ILE A 185 -12.60 -4.88 17.91
N THR A 186 -13.65 -5.33 17.23
CA THR A 186 -14.79 -5.99 17.86
C THR A 186 -14.70 -7.46 17.48
N PRO A 187 -14.28 -8.35 18.40
CA PRO A 187 -14.26 -9.79 18.13
C PRO A 187 -15.66 -10.28 17.70
N GLU A 188 -15.72 -11.19 16.73
CA GLU A 188 -16.97 -11.91 16.50
C GLU A 188 -17.18 -12.86 17.69
N ALA A 189 -18.40 -12.90 18.24
CA ALA A 189 -18.69 -13.67 19.45
C ALA A 189 -18.25 -15.14 19.25
N ILE A 190 -17.22 -15.56 20.00
CA ILE A 190 -16.90 -16.99 20.13
C ILE A 190 -18.12 -17.60 20.80
N ASP A 191 -18.85 -18.45 20.08
CA ASP A 191 -20.05 -19.18 20.48
C ASP A 191 -20.13 -19.40 22.01
N THR A 192 -20.67 -18.41 22.72
CA THR A 192 -20.93 -18.54 24.14
C THR A 192 -22.40 -18.94 24.22
N ALA A 193 -22.62 -20.18 24.64
CA ALA A 193 -23.91 -20.66 25.12
C ALA A 193 -24.51 -19.78 26.26
N ASN A 194 -23.84 -18.69 26.66
CA ASN A 194 -24.13 -17.82 27.78
C ASN A 194 -24.35 -16.33 27.42
N GLY A 195 -24.38 -15.94 26.14
CA GLY A 195 -24.77 -14.57 25.74
C GLY A 195 -23.86 -13.46 26.30
N GLU A 196 -22.56 -13.73 26.41
CA GLU A 196 -21.59 -12.77 26.93
C GLU A 196 -21.40 -11.63 25.92
N GLN A 197 -21.54 -10.38 26.37
CA GLN A 197 -21.32 -9.21 25.51
C GLN A 197 -19.85 -9.17 25.09
N VAL A 198 -19.61 -9.09 23.79
CA VAL A 198 -18.26 -8.89 23.27
C VAL A 198 -17.87 -7.43 23.54
N GLU A 199 -16.84 -7.23 24.35
CA GLU A 199 -16.26 -5.91 24.56
C GLU A 199 -15.29 -5.54 23.43
N ASP A 200 -15.35 -4.28 23.02
CA ASP A 200 -14.41 -3.68 22.08
C ASP A 200 -12.99 -3.67 22.67
N ILE A 201 -12.00 -4.06 21.86
CA ILE A 201 -10.62 -4.17 22.28
C ILE A 201 -9.80 -3.08 21.59
N GLU A 202 -9.26 -2.17 22.38
CA GLU A 202 -8.34 -1.14 21.89
C GLU A 202 -6.94 -1.72 21.73
N LEU A 203 -6.44 -1.76 20.49
CA LEU A 203 -5.10 -2.14 20.15
C LEU A 203 -4.26 -0.91 19.85
N THR A 204 -3.00 -0.93 20.30
CA THR A 204 -2.03 0.14 20.06
C THR A 204 -0.80 -0.45 19.39
N GLY A 205 -0.33 0.15 18.31
CA GLY A 205 0.88 -0.28 17.62
C GLY A 205 1.64 0.89 16.99
N THR A 206 2.89 0.64 16.61
CA THR A 206 3.74 1.62 15.95
C THR A 206 3.74 1.40 14.45
N VAL A 207 3.59 2.49 13.69
CA VAL A 207 3.61 2.47 12.22
C VAL A 207 5.03 2.25 11.71
N ASN A 208 5.19 1.29 10.81
CA ASN A 208 6.43 1.00 10.11
C ASN A 208 6.13 0.65 8.65
N ASN A 209 6.64 1.45 7.71
CA ASN A 209 6.42 1.29 6.28
C ASN A 209 4.92 1.19 5.94
N ASN A 210 4.11 2.11 6.48
CA ASN A 210 2.65 2.09 6.33
C ASN A 210 1.92 0.88 6.93
N HIS A 211 2.58 0.03 7.71
CA HIS A 211 1.95 -1.12 8.37
C HIS A 211 1.99 -0.96 9.88
N VAL A 212 0.98 -1.49 10.56
CA VAL A 212 0.97 -1.67 12.01
C VAL A 212 0.69 -3.14 12.33
N THR A 213 1.56 -3.74 13.14
CA THR A 213 1.43 -5.11 13.63
C THR A 213 1.33 -5.06 15.15
N VAL A 214 0.27 -5.67 15.70
CA VAL A 214 0.02 -5.74 17.13
C VAL A 214 -0.09 -7.20 17.55
N GLU A 215 0.68 -7.59 18.57
CA GLU A 215 0.55 -8.89 19.21
C GLU A 215 -0.32 -8.75 20.46
N TRP A 216 -1.41 -9.52 20.50
CA TRP A 216 -2.36 -9.55 21.60
C TRP A 216 -2.42 -10.95 22.20
N ILE A 217 -2.30 -11.07 23.52
CA ILE A 217 -2.37 -12.36 24.24
C ILE A 217 -3.71 -12.42 24.96
N VAL A 218 -4.49 -13.46 24.65
CA VAL A 218 -5.77 -13.77 25.29
C VAL A 218 -5.59 -14.95 26.23
N GLU A 219 -5.90 -14.77 27.51
CA GLU A 219 -6.03 -15.90 28.43
C GLU A 219 -7.38 -16.57 28.24
N LEU A 220 -7.37 -17.86 27.90
CA LEU A 220 -8.57 -18.68 27.83
C LEU A 220 -8.81 -19.32 29.20
N LYS A 221 -10.00 -19.09 29.76
CA LYS A 221 -10.45 -19.81 30.96
C LYS A 221 -10.58 -21.30 30.64
N LYS A 222 -10.05 -22.13 31.54
CA LYS A 222 -10.11 -23.60 31.47
C LYS A 222 -11.52 -24.12 31.59
#